data_AF-A0AAV9GRF7-F1
#
_entry.id   AF-A0AAV9GRF7-F1
#
_cell.length_a   1.000
_cell.length_b   1.000
_cell.length_c   1.000
_cell.angle_alpha   90.00
_cell.angle_beta   90.00
_cell.angle_gamma   90.00
#
_symmetry.space_group_name_H-M   'P 1'
#
loop_
_entity.id
_entity.type
_entity.pdbx_description
1 polymer ?
#
loop_
_entity_poly.entity_id
_entity_poly.type
_entity_poly.pdbx_seq_one_letter_code
_entity_poly.pdbx_strand_id
1 'polypeptide(L)'
;MRAKYRPFLPTSAILTPHSNLTTPLLTRFHLTPPLTITRANTKMALHPPQDGAKLIFAPTGAPSAPAAPGQAAQFLKSELRRRDLNPTSPIAQFHTWFTAASENGVSHPETCTLSTAQLPSGRVSARMVYMKELDAKGFVIYSNFGTSGKARDLFGTQDGASTGNAWASLVFWWEGMERQVRVEGRAERLTREESQVYFDTRVRGSRIGAWASRQSQVLKAGEGGEEEDGRGELEGWVREAERRWEGEERIPVPEFWGGLRIVPERVEFWQGRESRLHDRFVYDRVEGEEGTWTLERLSP
;
A
#
# COMPACT_ATOMS: atom_id res chain seq x y z
N MET A 1 59.78 -18.75 38.34
CA MET A 1 61.04 -18.24 37.72
C MET A 1 60.64 -17.49 36.44
N ARG A 2 61.10 -16.26 36.16
CA ARG A 2 62.26 -15.89 35.30
C ARG A 2 62.33 -16.71 33.99
N ALA A 3 62.57 -16.19 32.78
CA ALA A 3 62.74 -14.84 32.17
C ALA A 3 62.85 -15.01 30.61
N LYS A 4 62.79 -14.04 29.66
CA LYS A 4 62.47 -12.58 29.57
C LYS A 4 62.20 -12.19 28.07
N TYR A 5 61.36 -11.16 27.83
CA TYR A 5 61.40 -10.12 26.75
C TYR A 5 61.78 -10.42 25.27
N ARG A 6 60.84 -10.11 24.34
CA ARG A 6 60.83 -9.03 23.29
C ARG A 6 62.16 -8.33 22.88
N PRO A 7 62.21 -7.62 21.71
CA PRO A 7 61.77 -7.90 20.31
C PRO A 7 62.85 -7.48 19.26
N PHE A 8 62.62 -7.52 17.93
CA PHE A 8 63.42 -6.70 16.97
C PHE A 8 62.78 -6.37 15.60
N LEU A 9 62.90 -5.09 15.23
CA LEU A 9 62.81 -4.36 13.94
C LEU A 9 63.39 -2.94 14.23
N PRO A 10 63.68 -2.04 13.26
CA PRO A 10 63.81 -2.15 11.80
C PRO A 10 65.20 -1.66 11.30
N THR A 11 65.40 -1.49 9.99
CA THR A 11 66.34 -0.45 9.45
C THR A 11 65.92 0.02 8.06
N SER A 12 66.30 1.24 7.70
CA SER A 12 65.86 2.00 6.52
C SER A 12 66.86 2.02 5.37
N ALA A 13 66.40 2.33 4.15
CA ALA A 13 67.19 2.99 3.11
C ALA A 13 66.31 3.92 2.27
N ILE A 14 66.85 5.06 1.85
CA ILE A 14 66.16 6.12 1.08
C ILE A 14 67.13 6.62 0.02
N LEU A 15 66.68 6.84 -1.23
CA LEU A 15 66.96 8.04 -2.03
C LEU A 15 66.21 8.06 -3.37
N THR A 16 66.08 9.26 -3.92
CA THR A 16 65.32 9.68 -5.12
C THR A 16 66.32 10.22 -6.18
N PRO A 17 65.93 10.93 -7.26
CA PRO A 17 64.63 11.08 -7.95
C PRO A 17 64.72 10.79 -9.47
N HIS A 18 63.64 10.99 -10.23
CA HIS A 18 63.73 11.79 -11.47
C HIS A 18 62.39 12.42 -11.91
N SER A 19 62.52 13.51 -12.64
CA SER A 19 61.55 14.57 -12.95
C SER A 19 60.40 14.24 -13.93
N ASN A 20 59.21 14.75 -13.59
CA ASN A 20 58.24 15.50 -14.42
C ASN A 20 57.98 15.11 -15.89
N LEU A 21 56.69 14.93 -16.21
CA LEU A 21 56.05 15.61 -17.36
C LEU A 21 54.57 15.92 -17.03
N THR A 22 54.02 16.99 -17.61
CA THR A 22 52.74 17.60 -17.17
C THR A 22 51.73 17.75 -18.31
N THR A 23 50.50 17.26 -18.11
CA THR A 23 49.29 17.72 -18.84
C THR A 23 48.02 17.35 -18.05
N PRO A 24 47.05 18.26 -17.85
CA PRO A 24 45.82 17.95 -17.11
C PRO A 24 44.67 17.47 -18.01
N LEU A 25 43.94 16.43 -17.58
CA LEU A 25 42.65 16.04 -18.16
C LEU A 25 41.49 16.56 -17.28
N LEU A 26 40.77 17.54 -17.80
CA LEU A 26 39.56 18.11 -17.18
C LEU A 26 38.42 17.09 -17.17
N THR A 27 38.24 16.40 -16.03
CA THR A 27 37.03 15.60 -15.77
C THR A 27 36.03 16.46 -15.00
N ARG A 28 34.89 16.79 -15.60
CA ARG A 28 33.84 17.61 -14.97
C ARG A 28 33.12 16.81 -13.88
N PHE A 29 33.45 17.08 -12.62
CA PHE A 29 32.56 16.73 -11.51
C PHE A 29 31.31 17.62 -11.57
N HIS A 30 30.18 17.05 -11.99
CA HIS A 30 28.88 17.68 -11.83
C HIS A 30 28.46 17.62 -10.36
N LEU A 31 28.92 18.60 -9.58
CA LEU A 31 28.40 18.88 -8.24
C LEU A 31 26.92 19.26 -8.38
N THR A 32 26.02 18.34 -8.03
CA THR A 32 24.63 18.69 -7.72
C THR A 32 24.64 19.65 -6.52
N PRO A 33 24.01 20.84 -6.63
CA PRO A 33 23.91 21.73 -5.48
C PRO A 33 23.08 21.06 -4.37
N PRO A 34 23.34 21.35 -3.08
CA PRO A 34 22.51 20.85 -2.01
C PRO A 34 21.08 21.35 -2.18
N LEU A 35 20.10 20.50 -1.86
CA LEU A 35 18.69 20.87 -1.80
C LEU A 35 18.48 21.86 -0.64
N THR A 36 18.57 23.16 -0.95
CA THR A 36 18.18 24.22 -0.03
C THR A 36 16.71 24.05 0.32
N ILE A 37 16.41 23.58 1.53
CA ILE A 37 15.05 23.56 2.07
C ILE A 37 14.65 25.01 2.40
N THR A 38 14.27 25.76 1.38
CA THR A 38 13.58 27.04 1.54
C THR A 38 12.28 26.78 2.28
N ARG A 39 12.16 27.30 3.51
CA ARG A 39 10.88 27.34 4.23
C ARG A 39 9.85 28.07 3.36
N ALA A 40 8.95 27.31 2.74
CA ALA A 40 7.89 27.84 1.90
C ALA A 40 6.82 28.51 2.77
N ASN A 41 7.04 29.78 3.10
CA ASN A 41 6.16 30.57 3.96
C ASN A 41 4.74 30.65 3.38
N THR A 42 3.79 30.04 4.10
CA THR A 42 2.49 30.65 4.44
C THR A 42 1.68 31.23 3.26
N LYS A 43 1.44 30.43 2.22
CA LYS A 43 0.56 30.78 1.09
C LYS A 43 -0.57 29.77 0.76
N MET A 44 -0.89 28.86 1.69
CA MET A 44 -1.99 27.89 1.55
C MET A 44 -3.25 28.20 2.38
N ALA A 45 -3.19 29.17 3.29
CA ALA A 45 -4.33 29.55 4.14
C ALA A 45 -5.09 30.73 3.53
N LEU A 46 -6.41 30.60 3.39
CA LEU A 46 -7.29 31.68 2.88
C LEU A 46 -7.37 32.88 3.84
N HIS A 47 -7.11 32.64 5.12
CA HIS A 47 -6.90 33.66 6.15
C HIS A 47 -5.65 33.29 6.96
N PRO A 48 -4.74 34.23 7.28
CA PRO A 48 -3.60 33.94 8.15
C PRO A 48 -4.10 33.61 9.57
N PRO A 49 -3.56 32.57 10.24
CA PRO A 49 -4.01 32.19 11.56
C PRO A 49 -3.58 33.23 12.62
N GLN A 50 -4.52 33.61 13.48
CA GLN A 50 -4.20 34.13 14.81
C GLN A 50 -3.94 32.95 15.77
N ASP A 51 -3.40 33.21 16.96
CA ASP A 51 -2.99 32.15 17.89
C ASP A 51 -4.11 31.15 18.20
N GLY A 52 -3.80 29.86 18.05
CA GLY A 52 -4.74 28.75 18.25
C GLY A 52 -5.84 28.60 17.18
N ALA A 53 -5.87 29.41 16.11
CA ALA A 53 -6.93 29.36 15.11
C ALA A 53 -6.91 28.08 14.23
N LYS A 54 -8.10 27.63 13.83
CA LYS A 54 -8.27 26.46 12.94
C LYS A 54 -7.69 26.74 11.55
N LEU A 55 -6.81 25.86 11.07
CA LEU A 55 -6.36 25.88 9.67
C LEU A 55 -7.48 25.38 8.75
N ILE A 56 -8.06 26.27 7.96
CA ILE A 56 -8.96 25.93 6.86
C ILE A 56 -8.13 25.77 5.60
N PHE A 57 -7.98 24.53 5.14
CA PHE A 57 -7.29 24.21 3.89
C PHE A 57 -8.19 24.54 2.69
N ALA A 58 -7.70 25.40 1.80
CA ALA A 58 -8.35 25.64 0.52
C ALA A 58 -8.35 24.35 -0.32
N PRO A 59 -9.42 24.06 -1.07
CA PRO A 59 -9.34 23.11 -2.17
C PRO A 59 -8.27 23.56 -3.18
N THR A 60 -7.30 22.71 -3.48
CA THR A 60 -6.45 22.88 -4.65
C THR A 60 -7.27 22.56 -5.89
N GLY A 61 -7.38 23.51 -6.81
CA GLY A 61 -8.06 23.29 -8.10
C GLY A 61 -7.39 22.13 -8.86
N ALA A 62 -8.19 21.29 -9.51
CA ALA A 62 -7.67 20.21 -10.34
C ALA A 62 -6.94 20.80 -11.56
N PRO A 63 -5.75 20.29 -11.97
CA PRO A 63 -5.01 20.82 -13.11
C PRO A 63 -5.80 20.80 -14.44
N SER A 64 -6.85 19.99 -14.51
CA SER A 64 -7.71 19.76 -15.67
C SER A 64 -9.04 20.53 -15.66
N ALA A 65 -9.31 21.38 -14.66
CA ALA A 65 -10.59 22.10 -14.55
C ALA A 65 -10.41 23.56 -14.06
N PRO A 66 -11.04 24.55 -14.72
CA PRO A 66 -10.94 25.96 -14.33
C PRO A 66 -11.80 26.28 -13.09
N ALA A 67 -11.38 25.81 -11.92
CA ALA A 67 -11.93 26.23 -10.64
C ALA A 67 -11.36 27.62 -10.26
N ALA A 68 -12.19 28.51 -9.70
CA ALA A 68 -11.69 29.76 -9.16
C ALA A 68 -10.81 29.50 -7.91
N PRO A 69 -9.81 30.36 -7.59
CA PRO A 69 -8.95 30.17 -6.43
C PRO A 69 -9.76 29.98 -5.13
N GLY A 70 -9.53 28.87 -4.42
CA GLY A 70 -10.26 28.50 -3.21
C GLY A 70 -11.56 27.73 -3.43
N GLN A 71 -11.96 27.46 -4.67
CA GLN A 71 -13.07 26.56 -5.00
C GLN A 71 -12.57 25.16 -5.34
N ALA A 72 -13.34 24.13 -4.95
CA ALA A 72 -13.08 22.76 -5.38
C ALA A 72 -13.52 22.55 -6.83
N ALA A 73 -12.78 21.70 -7.56
CA ALA A 73 -13.23 21.21 -8.85
C ALA A 73 -14.61 20.53 -8.74
N GLN A 74 -15.42 20.66 -9.78
CA GLN A 74 -16.67 19.92 -9.95
C GLN A 74 -16.39 18.59 -10.64
N PHE A 75 -17.21 17.59 -10.35
CA PHE A 75 -17.16 16.30 -11.03
C PHE A 75 -18.15 16.31 -12.20
N LEU A 76 -17.66 16.13 -13.42
CA LEU A 76 -18.38 16.37 -14.67
C LEU A 76 -18.30 15.20 -15.69
N LYS A 77 -17.64 14.08 -15.37
CA LYS A 77 -17.32 13.00 -16.33
C LYS A 77 -18.52 12.16 -16.77
N SER A 78 -19.45 11.85 -15.86
CA SER A 78 -20.54 10.90 -16.11
C SER A 78 -21.71 11.15 -15.15
N GLU A 79 -22.86 10.56 -15.47
CA GLU A 79 -23.97 10.32 -14.54
C GLU A 79 -24.06 8.82 -14.19
N LEU A 80 -24.93 8.45 -13.24
CA LEU A 80 -25.27 7.05 -12.94
C LEU A 80 -26.76 6.91 -12.56
N ARG A 81 -27.49 6.05 -13.27
CA ARG A 81 -28.93 5.78 -13.04
C ARG A 81 -29.14 4.29 -12.73
N ARG A 82 -30.27 3.95 -12.09
CA ARG A 82 -30.59 2.58 -11.65
C ARG A 82 -30.59 1.55 -12.79
N ARG A 83 -30.91 1.97 -14.03
CA ARG A 83 -30.90 1.12 -15.22
C ARG A 83 -29.48 0.80 -15.75
N ASP A 84 -28.49 1.58 -15.35
CA ASP A 84 -27.09 1.46 -15.79
C ASP A 84 -26.28 0.56 -14.82
N LEU A 85 -27.01 -0.14 -13.93
CA LEU A 85 -26.53 -1.01 -12.86
C LEU A 85 -27.10 -2.42 -13.05
N ASN A 86 -26.31 -3.45 -12.76
CA ASN A 86 -26.75 -4.84 -12.77
C ASN A 86 -27.86 -5.06 -11.72
N PRO A 87 -29.04 -5.58 -12.09
CA PRO A 87 -30.19 -5.61 -11.19
C PRO A 87 -30.08 -6.61 -10.03
N THR A 88 -29.11 -7.55 -10.04
CA THR A 88 -29.05 -8.66 -9.07
C THR A 88 -27.65 -8.96 -8.51
N SER A 89 -26.57 -8.38 -9.05
CA SER A 89 -25.20 -8.75 -8.66
C SER A 89 -24.25 -7.54 -8.59
N PRO A 90 -23.85 -7.09 -7.38
CA PRO A 90 -22.80 -6.08 -7.24
C PRO A 90 -21.42 -6.58 -7.71
N ILE A 91 -21.18 -7.90 -7.72
CA ILE A 91 -19.92 -8.48 -8.23
C ILE A 91 -19.85 -8.30 -9.75
N ALA A 92 -20.92 -8.61 -10.49
CA ALA A 92 -20.99 -8.36 -11.92
C ALA A 92 -20.95 -6.86 -12.26
N GLN A 93 -21.56 -6.01 -11.42
CA GLN A 93 -21.44 -4.56 -11.58
C GLN A 93 -20.01 -4.06 -11.38
N PHE A 94 -19.33 -4.54 -10.33
CA PHE A 94 -17.94 -4.18 -10.07
C PHE A 94 -17.03 -4.65 -11.21
N HIS A 95 -17.19 -5.88 -11.71
CA HIS A 95 -16.44 -6.37 -12.86
C HIS A 95 -16.57 -5.42 -14.06
N THR A 96 -17.80 -5.06 -14.43
CA THR A 96 -18.10 -4.11 -15.53
C THR A 96 -17.40 -2.76 -15.33
N TRP A 97 -17.41 -2.23 -14.11
CA TRP A 97 -16.76 -0.96 -13.76
C TRP A 97 -15.22 -1.06 -13.74
N PHE A 98 -14.68 -2.17 -13.28
CA PHE A 98 -13.23 -2.46 -13.21
C PHE A 98 -12.61 -2.68 -14.60
N THR A 99 -13.31 -3.39 -15.49
CA THR A 99 -12.95 -3.49 -16.91
C THR A 99 -12.89 -2.09 -17.52
N ALA A 100 -13.93 -1.27 -17.36
CA ALA A 100 -13.95 0.09 -17.88
C ALA A 100 -12.82 0.97 -17.31
N ALA A 101 -12.47 0.84 -16.03
CA ALA A 101 -11.33 1.56 -15.44
C ALA A 101 -9.99 1.15 -16.09
N SER A 102 -9.80 -0.15 -16.33
CA SER A 102 -8.62 -0.71 -17.00
C SER A 102 -8.50 -0.21 -18.45
N GLU A 103 -9.61 -0.20 -19.19
CA GLU A 103 -9.67 0.25 -20.59
C GLU A 103 -9.51 1.77 -20.74
N ASN A 104 -9.98 2.56 -19.77
CA ASN A 104 -9.86 4.03 -19.77
C ASN A 104 -8.53 4.53 -19.18
N GLY A 105 -7.53 3.66 -19.05
CA GLY A 105 -6.16 4.04 -18.67
C GLY A 105 -6.00 4.50 -17.21
N VAL A 106 -6.89 4.08 -16.30
CA VAL A 106 -6.70 4.32 -14.87
C VAL A 106 -5.46 3.57 -14.40
N SER A 107 -4.51 4.28 -13.78
CA SER A 107 -3.26 3.69 -13.29
C SER A 107 -3.54 2.75 -12.11
N HIS A 108 -3.16 1.47 -12.25
CA HIS A 108 -3.31 0.43 -11.23
C HIS A 108 -4.74 0.35 -10.65
N PRO A 109 -5.77 0.06 -11.47
CA PRO A 109 -7.18 0.16 -11.06
C PRO A 109 -7.57 -0.86 -9.98
N GLU A 110 -6.73 -1.87 -9.72
CA GLU A 110 -6.91 -2.87 -8.66
C GLU A 110 -6.40 -2.40 -7.29
N THR A 111 -5.79 -1.22 -7.23
CA THR A 111 -5.38 -0.54 -6.00
C THR A 111 -6.59 -0.14 -5.18
N CYS A 112 -6.65 -0.58 -3.92
CA CYS A 112 -7.73 -0.22 -3.00
C CYS A 112 -7.22 -0.03 -1.57
N THR A 113 -7.94 0.79 -0.80
CA THR A 113 -7.70 0.96 0.64
C THR A 113 -8.40 -0.17 1.38
N LEU A 114 -7.63 -1.03 2.07
CA LEU A 114 -8.17 -2.01 3.01
C LEU A 114 -8.24 -1.37 4.41
N SER A 115 -9.45 -1.27 4.96
CA SER A 115 -9.71 -0.90 6.35
C SER A 115 -10.05 -2.13 7.20
N THR A 116 -9.46 -2.22 8.39
CA THR A 116 -9.70 -3.26 9.41
C THR A 116 -9.78 -2.58 10.79
N ALA A 117 -10.31 -3.26 11.81
CA ALA A 117 -10.41 -2.68 13.15
C ALA A 117 -10.10 -3.70 14.25
N GLN A 118 -9.17 -3.35 15.15
CA GLN A 118 -8.80 -4.13 16.31
C GLN A 118 -9.95 -4.18 17.32
N LEU A 119 -10.39 -5.39 17.72
CA LEU A 119 -11.24 -5.59 18.90
C LEU A 119 -10.39 -6.07 20.08
N PRO A 120 -10.68 -5.69 21.33
CA PRO A 120 -11.86 -4.94 21.78
C PRO A 120 -11.75 -3.41 21.67
N SER A 121 -10.59 -2.85 21.27
CA SER A 121 -10.34 -1.40 21.33
C SER A 121 -11.15 -0.55 20.35
N GLY A 122 -11.73 -1.16 19.31
CA GLY A 122 -12.41 -0.47 18.21
C GLY A 122 -11.45 0.31 17.30
N ARG A 123 -10.12 0.17 17.48
CA ARG A 123 -9.14 0.99 16.76
C ARG A 123 -9.06 0.57 15.29
N VAL A 124 -9.59 1.43 14.41
CA VAL A 124 -9.51 1.27 12.96
C VAL A 124 -8.07 1.51 12.48
N SER A 125 -7.62 0.71 11.51
CA SER A 125 -6.39 0.94 10.76
C SER A 125 -6.57 0.64 9.27
N ALA A 126 -5.98 1.48 8.41
CA ALA A 126 -6.15 1.41 6.95
C ALA A 126 -4.80 1.43 6.23
N ARG A 127 -4.73 0.85 5.02
CA ARG A 127 -3.55 0.84 4.14
C ARG A 127 -3.94 0.47 2.71
N MET A 128 -3.10 0.85 1.73
CA MET A 128 -3.26 0.39 0.35
C MET A 128 -2.93 -1.10 0.23
N VAL A 129 -3.71 -1.80 -0.58
CA VAL A 129 -3.48 -3.17 -1.06
C VAL A 129 -3.85 -3.25 -2.53
N TYR A 130 -3.51 -4.36 -3.18
CA TYR A 130 -3.99 -4.68 -4.52
C TYR A 130 -4.96 -5.85 -4.44
N MET A 131 -6.17 -5.66 -4.97
CA MET A 131 -7.05 -6.77 -5.35
C MET A 131 -6.42 -7.53 -6.51
N LYS A 132 -6.59 -8.86 -6.56
CA LYS A 132 -5.96 -9.69 -7.60
C LYS A 132 -6.88 -10.73 -8.22
N GLU A 133 -7.93 -11.15 -7.51
CA GLU A 133 -8.97 -12.00 -8.07
C GLU A 133 -10.33 -11.47 -7.63
N LEU A 134 -11.31 -11.62 -8.52
CA LEU A 134 -12.73 -11.39 -8.26
C LEU A 134 -13.44 -12.69 -8.63
N ASP A 135 -14.02 -13.36 -7.64
CA ASP A 135 -14.72 -14.63 -7.84
C ASP A 135 -16.22 -14.48 -7.52
N ALA A 136 -16.98 -15.57 -7.68
CA ALA A 136 -18.42 -15.58 -7.43
C ALA A 136 -18.81 -15.31 -5.96
N LYS A 137 -17.85 -15.36 -5.03
CA LYS A 137 -18.05 -15.13 -3.59
C LYS A 137 -17.56 -13.75 -3.14
N GLY A 138 -16.56 -13.15 -3.78
CA GLY A 138 -16.07 -11.81 -3.41
C GLY A 138 -14.71 -11.40 -3.97
N PHE A 139 -14.04 -10.53 -3.20
CA PHE A 139 -12.86 -9.78 -3.62
C PHE A 139 -11.59 -10.32 -2.94
N VAL A 140 -10.62 -10.81 -3.70
CA VAL A 140 -9.42 -11.44 -3.13
C VAL A 140 -8.22 -10.50 -3.16
N ILE A 141 -7.59 -10.33 -2.00
CA ILE A 141 -6.29 -9.66 -1.82
C ILE A 141 -5.25 -10.66 -1.31
N TYR A 142 -3.96 -10.39 -1.51
CA TYR A 142 -2.87 -11.26 -1.04
C TYR A 142 -1.92 -10.52 -0.09
N SER A 143 -1.57 -11.15 1.04
CA SER A 143 -0.78 -10.50 2.09
C SER A 143 -0.03 -11.45 3.01
N ASN A 144 0.87 -10.88 3.83
CA ASN A 144 1.32 -11.51 5.07
C ASN A 144 0.21 -11.37 6.12
N PHE A 145 -0.16 -12.50 6.73
CA PHE A 145 -1.17 -12.67 7.77
C PHE A 145 -0.60 -13.32 9.05
N GLY A 146 0.71 -13.28 9.26
CA GLY A 146 1.35 -13.72 10.52
C GLY A 146 1.63 -12.55 11.47
N THR A 147 2.40 -11.56 11.02
CA THR A 147 2.90 -10.45 11.87
C THR A 147 2.23 -9.10 11.58
N SER A 148 1.55 -8.98 10.44
CA SER A 148 1.10 -7.68 9.92
C SER A 148 -0.03 -7.07 10.76
N GLY A 149 -0.15 -5.73 10.74
CA GLY A 149 -1.21 -5.02 11.49
C GLY A 149 -2.62 -5.55 11.20
N LYS A 150 -2.95 -5.71 9.91
CA LYS A 150 -4.25 -6.27 9.48
C LYS A 150 -4.47 -7.71 9.95
N ALA A 151 -3.42 -8.49 10.17
CA ALA A 151 -3.53 -9.86 10.67
C ALA A 151 -4.02 -9.87 12.12
N ARG A 152 -3.46 -8.98 12.94
CA ARG A 152 -3.83 -8.80 14.35
C ARG A 152 -5.25 -8.27 14.50
N ASP A 153 -5.64 -7.32 13.65
CA ASP A 153 -7.03 -6.83 13.59
C ASP A 153 -8.00 -7.98 13.23
N LEU A 154 -7.69 -8.77 12.20
CA LEU A 154 -8.61 -9.79 11.65
C LEU A 154 -8.70 -11.06 12.50
N PHE A 155 -7.55 -11.61 12.93
CA PHE A 155 -7.44 -12.94 13.55
C PHE A 155 -7.05 -12.92 15.03
N GLY A 156 -6.78 -11.73 15.59
CA GLY A 156 -6.39 -11.56 16.98
C GLY A 156 -4.91 -11.78 17.25
N THR A 157 -4.55 -11.89 18.53
CA THR A 157 -3.19 -12.12 19.00
C THR A 157 -3.17 -13.11 20.18
N GLN A 158 -2.08 -13.87 20.30
CA GLN A 158 -1.92 -14.90 21.35
C GLN A 158 -1.84 -14.34 22.77
N ASP A 159 -1.51 -13.05 22.92
CA ASP A 159 -1.49 -12.32 24.19
C ASP A 159 -2.88 -11.75 24.60
N GLY A 160 -3.91 -11.95 23.77
CA GLY A 160 -5.25 -11.41 23.99
C GLY A 160 -5.39 -9.91 23.73
N ALA A 161 -4.33 -9.22 23.31
CA ALA A 161 -4.38 -7.78 22.98
C ALA A 161 -5.28 -7.47 21.77
N SER A 162 -5.58 -8.48 20.94
CA SER A 162 -6.77 -8.46 20.10
C SER A 162 -7.49 -9.81 20.07
N THR A 163 -8.82 -9.77 20.06
CA THR A 163 -9.71 -10.93 19.95
C THR A 163 -9.97 -11.37 18.50
N GLY A 164 -9.48 -10.60 17.52
CA GLY A 164 -9.86 -10.75 16.12
C GLY A 164 -11.21 -10.12 15.79
N ASN A 165 -11.43 -9.86 14.51
CA ASN A 165 -12.59 -9.20 13.94
C ASN A 165 -12.68 -9.51 12.44
N ALA A 166 -13.63 -10.34 12.03
CA ALA A 166 -13.75 -10.72 10.62
C ALA A 166 -14.18 -9.58 9.69
N TRP A 167 -14.61 -8.43 10.20
CA TRP A 167 -15.09 -7.31 9.38
C TRP A 167 -13.96 -6.52 8.73
N ALA A 168 -14.10 -6.28 7.43
CA ALA A 168 -13.20 -5.45 6.65
C ALA A 168 -13.96 -4.61 5.62
N SER A 169 -13.31 -3.57 5.12
CA SER A 169 -13.80 -2.78 3.98
C SER A 169 -12.69 -2.54 2.95
N LEU A 170 -13.06 -2.58 1.67
CA LEU A 170 -12.22 -2.14 0.55
C LEU A 170 -12.81 -0.86 -0.05
N VAL A 171 -11.97 0.12 -0.36
CA VAL A 171 -12.37 1.31 -1.13
C VAL A 171 -11.48 1.46 -2.36
N PHE A 172 -12.11 1.42 -3.55
CA PHE A 172 -11.49 1.70 -4.83
C PHE A 172 -11.79 3.16 -5.22
N TRP A 173 -10.79 3.90 -5.69
CA TRP A 173 -10.93 5.26 -6.20
C TRP A 173 -10.28 5.38 -7.57
N TRP A 174 -11.06 5.76 -8.59
CA TRP A 174 -10.61 5.94 -9.96
C TRP A 174 -10.82 7.39 -10.38
N GLU A 175 -9.89 8.25 -9.97
CA GLU A 175 -9.96 9.72 -10.12
C GLU A 175 -10.34 10.17 -11.54
N GLY A 176 -9.70 9.61 -12.57
CA GLY A 176 -9.94 9.99 -13.98
C GLY A 176 -11.36 9.72 -14.48
N MET A 177 -12.10 8.82 -13.82
CA MET A 177 -13.52 8.51 -14.08
C MET A 177 -14.48 9.20 -13.11
N GLU A 178 -13.94 9.79 -12.04
CA GLU A 178 -14.71 10.32 -10.89
C GLU A 178 -15.61 9.23 -10.26
N ARG A 179 -15.06 8.03 -10.07
CA ARG A 179 -15.79 6.86 -9.53
C ARG A 179 -15.14 6.32 -8.27
N GLN A 180 -15.98 5.94 -7.32
CA GLN A 180 -15.59 5.20 -6.13
C GLN A 180 -16.45 3.93 -6.02
N VAL A 181 -15.85 2.81 -5.59
CA VAL A 181 -16.59 1.66 -5.09
C VAL A 181 -16.17 1.35 -3.66
N ARG A 182 -17.14 1.23 -2.76
CA ARG A 182 -16.94 0.71 -1.40
C ARG A 182 -17.44 -0.71 -1.34
N VAL A 183 -16.68 -1.59 -0.69
CA VAL A 183 -17.08 -2.95 -0.34
C VAL A 183 -16.99 -3.08 1.17
N GLU A 184 -18.00 -3.66 1.81
CA GLU A 184 -18.06 -3.95 3.25
C GLU A 184 -18.53 -5.39 3.43
N GLY A 185 -17.87 -6.15 4.31
CA GLY A 185 -18.16 -7.56 4.50
C GLY A 185 -17.12 -8.31 5.32
N ARG A 186 -17.16 -9.65 5.22
CA ARG A 186 -16.38 -10.54 6.08
C ARG A 186 -15.17 -11.13 5.36
N ALA A 187 -14.07 -11.23 6.10
CA ALA A 187 -12.78 -11.68 5.63
C ALA A 187 -12.56 -13.19 5.87
N GLU A 188 -12.32 -13.93 4.80
CA GLU A 188 -12.04 -15.37 4.80
C GLU A 188 -10.62 -15.64 4.29
N ARG A 189 -9.85 -16.51 4.95
CA ARG A 189 -8.56 -16.98 4.39
C ARG A 189 -8.82 -17.97 3.26
N LEU A 190 -8.13 -17.78 2.14
CA LEU A 190 -8.03 -18.81 1.11
C LEU A 190 -7.23 -20.01 1.65
N THR A 191 -7.47 -21.19 1.07
CA THR A 191 -6.65 -22.38 1.29
C THR A 191 -5.19 -22.14 0.91
N ARG A 192 -4.30 -23.03 1.34
CA ARG A 192 -2.89 -22.97 0.97
C ARG A 192 -2.70 -23.26 -0.52
N GLU A 193 -3.60 -24.06 -1.08
CA GLU A 193 -3.63 -24.54 -2.45
C GLU A 193 -4.06 -23.42 -3.41
N GLU A 194 -5.20 -22.75 -3.15
CA GLU A 194 -5.58 -21.50 -3.84
C GLU A 194 -4.45 -20.46 -3.73
N SER A 195 -3.87 -20.31 -2.52
CA SER A 195 -2.79 -19.35 -2.29
C SER A 195 -1.50 -19.67 -3.05
N GLN A 196 -1.18 -20.95 -3.28
CA GLN A 196 -0.01 -21.38 -4.06
C GLN A 196 -0.19 -21.07 -5.55
N VAL A 197 -1.40 -21.22 -6.10
CA VAL A 197 -1.68 -20.93 -7.51
C VAL A 197 -1.32 -19.48 -7.85
N TYR A 198 -1.83 -18.51 -7.08
CA TYR A 198 -1.43 -17.11 -7.27
C TYR A 198 0.04 -16.87 -6.89
N PHE A 199 0.58 -17.51 -5.85
CA PHE A 199 1.99 -17.34 -5.46
C PHE A 199 2.96 -17.74 -6.58
N ASP A 200 2.69 -18.85 -7.29
CA ASP A 200 3.52 -19.36 -8.38
C ASP A 200 3.59 -18.37 -9.58
N THR A 201 2.54 -17.56 -9.81
CA THR A 201 2.55 -16.49 -10.83
C THR A 201 3.55 -15.35 -10.53
N ARG A 202 3.96 -15.19 -9.28
CA ARG A 202 4.74 -14.03 -8.85
C ARG A 202 6.21 -14.20 -9.24
N VAL A 203 6.81 -13.12 -9.77
CA VAL A 203 8.25 -13.07 -10.09
C VAL A 203 9.10 -13.49 -8.89
N ARG A 204 10.21 -14.20 -9.13
CA ARG A 204 11.00 -14.89 -8.09
C ARG A 204 11.35 -14.00 -6.89
N GLY A 205 11.85 -12.78 -7.12
CA GLY A 205 12.16 -11.82 -6.05
C GLY A 205 10.96 -11.44 -5.19
N SER A 206 9.74 -11.47 -5.74
CA SER A 206 8.50 -11.25 -4.99
C SER A 206 8.11 -12.47 -4.12
N ARG A 207 8.40 -13.70 -4.59
CA ARG A 207 8.25 -14.93 -3.79
C ARG A 207 9.26 -14.97 -2.64
N ILE A 208 10.53 -14.65 -2.91
CA ILE A 208 11.59 -14.46 -1.90
C ILE A 208 11.24 -13.39 -0.88
N GLY A 209 10.84 -12.19 -1.32
CA GLY A 209 10.47 -11.09 -0.42
C GLY A 209 9.28 -11.40 0.49
N ALA A 210 8.38 -12.31 0.08
CA ALA A 210 7.30 -12.80 0.93
C ALA A 210 7.76 -13.78 2.01
N TRP A 211 8.85 -14.53 1.79
CA TRP A 211 9.50 -15.34 2.82
C TRP A 211 10.35 -14.49 3.78
N ALA A 212 11.04 -13.46 3.28
CA ALA A 212 11.86 -12.56 4.08
C ALA A 212 11.05 -11.60 4.96
N SER A 213 9.91 -11.08 4.48
CA SER A 213 9.22 -9.97 5.13
C SER A 213 8.36 -10.40 6.33
N ARG A 214 8.90 -10.15 7.53
CA ARG A 214 8.16 -10.12 8.81
C ARG A 214 7.32 -8.84 8.88
N GLN A 215 6.32 -8.73 8.00
CA GLN A 215 5.59 -7.48 7.74
C GLN A 215 5.02 -6.85 9.01
N SER A 216 5.20 -5.53 9.16
CA SER A 216 4.83 -4.73 10.34
C SER A 216 5.57 -5.05 11.65
N GLN A 217 6.62 -5.87 11.63
CA GLN A 217 7.63 -5.87 12.71
C GLN A 217 8.45 -4.57 12.61
N VAL A 218 8.84 -4.00 13.75
CA VAL A 218 9.84 -2.92 13.81
C VAL A 218 11.23 -3.52 13.53
N LEU A 219 11.96 -2.92 12.59
CA LEU A 219 13.35 -3.27 12.27
C LEU A 219 14.31 -2.68 13.31
N LYS A 220 15.48 -3.30 13.49
CA LYS A 220 16.52 -2.86 14.42
C LYS A 220 17.60 -2.07 13.70
N ALA A 221 17.77 -0.81 14.08
CA ALA A 221 18.95 -0.01 13.75
C ALA A 221 20.26 -0.75 14.07
N GLY A 222 21.17 -0.79 13.11
CA GLY A 222 22.48 -1.43 13.20
C GLY A 222 23.60 -0.51 13.70
N GLU A 223 24.83 -1.01 13.68
CA GLU A 223 26.04 -0.27 14.06
C GLU A 223 26.50 0.67 12.93
N GLY A 224 25.67 1.68 12.61
CA GLY A 224 25.96 2.70 11.57
C GLY A 224 25.52 4.13 11.90
N GLY A 225 24.92 4.38 13.07
CA GLY A 225 24.41 5.71 13.45
C GLY A 225 23.09 6.05 12.76
N GLU A 226 22.85 7.33 12.47
CA GLU A 226 21.58 7.81 11.88
C GLU A 226 21.31 7.29 10.45
N GLU A 227 22.32 6.69 9.80
CA GLU A 227 22.22 6.12 8.45
C GLU A 227 21.82 4.62 8.43
N GLU A 228 21.74 3.96 9.59
CA GLU A 228 21.29 2.56 9.71
C GLU A 228 19.99 2.50 10.54
N ASP A 229 18.84 2.56 9.85
CA ASP A 229 17.49 2.56 10.42
C ASP A 229 16.85 1.16 10.51
N GLY A 230 17.66 0.10 10.33
CA GLY A 230 17.23 -1.29 10.16
C GLY A 230 17.24 -1.78 8.71
N ARG A 231 17.71 -0.95 7.76
CA ARG A 231 17.90 -1.34 6.36
C ARG A 231 18.73 -2.62 6.19
N GLY A 232 19.81 -2.79 6.94
CA GLY A 232 20.69 -3.96 6.89
C GLY A 232 20.08 -5.22 7.48
N GLU A 233 19.20 -5.10 8.49
CA GLU A 233 18.41 -6.23 9.01
C GLU A 233 17.46 -6.75 7.92
N LEU A 234 16.74 -5.85 7.24
CA LEU A 234 15.82 -6.21 6.15
C LEU A 234 16.54 -6.90 4.99
N GLU A 235 17.68 -6.37 4.54
CA GLU A 235 18.48 -7.03 3.50
C GLU A 235 19.10 -8.35 3.99
N GLY A 236 19.41 -8.47 5.28
CA GLY A 236 19.82 -9.72 5.91
C GLY A 236 18.77 -10.81 5.76
N TRP A 237 17.50 -10.49 6.04
CA TRP A 237 16.38 -11.43 5.86
C TRP A 237 16.14 -11.79 4.38
N VAL A 238 16.38 -10.86 3.45
CA VAL A 238 16.33 -11.16 2.01
C VAL A 238 17.42 -12.16 1.63
N ARG A 239 18.68 -11.90 1.98
CA ARG A 239 19.81 -12.83 1.72
C ARG A 239 19.62 -14.20 2.37
N GLU A 240 19.01 -14.25 3.56
CA GLU A 240 18.63 -15.50 4.23
C GLU A 240 17.59 -16.28 3.41
N ALA A 241 16.55 -15.62 2.92
CA ALA A 241 15.50 -16.23 2.09
C ALA A 241 16.01 -16.64 0.70
N GLU A 242 16.91 -15.87 0.09
CA GLU A 242 17.57 -16.21 -1.18
C GLU A 242 18.38 -17.50 -1.06
N ARG A 243 19.26 -17.58 -0.06
CA ARG A 243 20.06 -18.78 0.24
C ARG A 243 19.19 -19.98 0.64
N ARG A 244 18.07 -19.75 1.34
CA ARG A 244 17.12 -20.82 1.72
C ARG A 244 16.47 -21.50 0.52
N TRP A 245 16.23 -20.75 -0.56
CA TRP A 245 15.53 -21.21 -1.76
C TRP A 245 16.42 -21.24 -3.00
N GLU A 246 17.74 -21.27 -2.82
CA GLU A 246 18.72 -21.40 -3.90
C GLU A 246 18.50 -22.72 -4.68
N GLY A 247 18.55 -22.66 -6.02
CA GLY A 247 18.21 -23.78 -6.90
C GLY A 247 16.72 -24.15 -7.00
N GLU A 248 15.89 -23.84 -6.00
CA GLU A 248 14.46 -24.19 -5.98
C GLU A 248 13.63 -23.30 -6.90
N GLU A 249 13.11 -23.86 -8.01
CA GLU A 249 12.25 -23.15 -8.96
C GLU A 249 10.84 -22.91 -8.40
N ARG A 250 10.28 -23.89 -7.69
CA ARG A 250 8.91 -23.88 -7.17
C ARG A 250 8.88 -23.65 -5.66
N ILE A 251 9.35 -22.47 -5.28
CA ILE A 251 9.27 -21.96 -3.91
C ILE A 251 7.84 -22.12 -3.37
N PRO A 252 7.63 -22.86 -2.27
CA PRO A 252 6.30 -23.05 -1.69
C PRO A 252 5.80 -21.75 -1.02
N VAL A 253 4.48 -21.60 -0.92
CA VAL A 253 3.86 -20.47 -0.22
C VAL A 253 4.11 -20.56 1.30
N PRO A 254 4.53 -19.46 1.97
CA PRO A 254 4.63 -19.43 3.43
C PRO A 254 3.25 -19.54 4.09
N GLU A 255 3.16 -20.26 5.20
CA GLU A 255 1.91 -20.43 5.98
C GLU A 255 1.32 -19.09 6.46
N PHE A 256 2.21 -18.16 6.83
CA PHE A 256 1.88 -16.80 7.22
C PHE A 256 1.57 -15.87 6.03
N TRP A 257 1.45 -16.39 4.81
CA TRP A 257 1.09 -15.64 3.61
C TRP A 257 -0.12 -16.29 2.92
N GLY A 258 -0.73 -15.60 1.97
CA GLY A 258 -1.73 -16.18 1.06
C GLY A 258 -2.86 -15.22 0.74
N GLY A 259 -3.94 -15.77 0.22
CA GLY A 259 -5.14 -15.03 -0.12
C GLY A 259 -6.00 -14.72 1.10
N LEU A 260 -6.78 -13.65 0.96
CA LEU A 260 -7.89 -13.27 1.82
C LEU A 260 -9.02 -12.74 0.94
N ARG A 261 -10.17 -13.39 1.01
CA ARG A 261 -11.41 -13.01 0.32
C ARG A 261 -12.24 -12.11 1.23
N ILE A 262 -12.65 -10.95 0.73
CA ILE A 262 -13.72 -10.16 1.35
C ILE A 262 -15.01 -10.58 0.68
N VAL A 263 -15.81 -11.38 1.39
CA VAL A 263 -17.17 -11.76 0.99
C VAL A 263 -18.07 -10.56 1.28
N PRO A 264 -18.68 -9.92 0.27
CA PRO A 264 -19.40 -8.68 0.45
C PRO A 264 -20.76 -8.93 1.11
N GLU A 265 -21.12 -8.07 2.05
CA GLU A 265 -22.47 -7.96 2.61
C GLU A 265 -23.12 -6.62 2.19
N ARG A 266 -22.30 -5.59 1.93
CA ARG A 266 -22.69 -4.30 1.35
C ARG A 266 -21.70 -3.85 0.27
N VAL A 267 -22.21 -3.28 -0.83
CA VAL A 267 -21.38 -2.65 -1.89
C VAL A 267 -22.00 -1.34 -2.35
N GLU A 268 -21.27 -0.22 -2.24
CA GLU A 268 -21.72 1.11 -2.72
C GLU A 268 -20.96 1.50 -4.00
N PHE A 269 -21.71 1.88 -5.03
CA PHE A 269 -21.23 2.48 -6.28
C PHE A 269 -21.53 3.98 -6.27
N TRP A 270 -20.48 4.79 -6.35
CA TRP A 270 -20.54 6.24 -6.28
C TRP A 270 -19.97 6.82 -7.59
N GLN A 271 -20.70 7.77 -8.17
CA GLN A 271 -20.30 8.55 -9.35
C GLN A 271 -20.34 10.03 -9.01
N GLY A 272 -19.22 10.72 -9.26
CA GLY A 272 -19.09 12.15 -9.08
C GLY A 272 -20.03 12.92 -9.99
N ARG A 273 -20.60 14.00 -9.44
CA ARG A 273 -21.53 14.94 -10.08
C ARG A 273 -21.28 16.37 -9.59
N GLU A 274 -21.76 17.34 -10.36
CA GLU A 274 -21.74 18.78 -10.06
C GLU A 274 -22.53 19.11 -8.78
N SER A 275 -22.23 20.26 -8.18
CA SER A 275 -22.90 20.81 -6.97
C SER A 275 -22.90 19.87 -5.75
N ARG A 276 -22.06 18.84 -5.77
CA ARG A 276 -22.00 17.73 -4.81
C ARG A 276 -23.24 16.83 -4.75
N LEU A 277 -24.10 16.88 -5.78
CA LEU A 277 -25.29 16.04 -5.90
C LEU A 277 -24.95 14.68 -6.52
N HIS A 278 -24.07 13.94 -5.85
CA HIS A 278 -23.47 12.69 -6.32
C HIS A 278 -24.49 11.56 -6.53
N ASP A 279 -24.29 10.77 -7.58
CA ASP A 279 -25.08 9.57 -7.82
C ASP A 279 -24.52 8.42 -6.97
N ARG A 280 -25.31 7.95 -6.01
CA ARG A 280 -24.92 6.89 -5.06
C ARG A 280 -25.93 5.77 -5.08
N PHE A 281 -25.48 4.56 -5.36
CA PHE A 281 -26.30 3.35 -5.29
C PHE A 281 -25.63 2.32 -4.41
N VAL A 282 -26.42 1.63 -3.59
CA VAL A 282 -25.95 0.60 -2.65
C VAL A 282 -26.70 -0.70 -2.89
N TYR A 283 -25.94 -1.78 -2.85
CA TYR A 283 -26.46 -3.13 -2.75
C TYR A 283 -26.22 -3.63 -1.33
N ASP A 284 -27.28 -4.04 -0.64
CA ASP A 284 -27.22 -4.74 0.64
C ASP A 284 -27.72 -6.17 0.45
N ARG A 285 -26.95 -7.15 0.93
CA ARG A 285 -27.29 -8.58 0.85
C ARG A 285 -28.54 -8.84 1.70
N VAL A 286 -29.47 -9.63 1.16
CA VAL A 286 -30.66 -10.06 1.92
C VAL A 286 -30.26 -11.17 2.90
N GLU A 287 -30.54 -10.98 4.19
CA GLU A 287 -30.29 -12.01 5.20
C GLU A 287 -31.23 -13.20 5.02
N GLY A 288 -30.69 -14.43 5.04
CA GLY A 288 -31.45 -15.66 4.85
C GLY A 288 -31.67 -16.08 3.39
N GLU A 289 -31.39 -15.22 2.40
CA GLU A 289 -31.51 -15.55 0.97
C GLU A 289 -30.13 -15.64 0.29
N GLU A 290 -29.72 -16.83 -0.15
CA GLU A 290 -28.42 -17.02 -0.79
C GLU A 290 -28.37 -16.34 -2.17
N GLY A 291 -27.55 -15.30 -2.28
CA GLY A 291 -27.31 -14.59 -3.53
C GLY A 291 -28.29 -13.45 -3.85
N THR A 292 -29.33 -13.23 -3.05
CA THR A 292 -30.24 -12.09 -3.23
C THR A 292 -29.62 -10.78 -2.71
N TRP A 293 -29.79 -9.71 -3.48
CA TRP A 293 -29.36 -8.36 -3.14
C TRP A 293 -30.49 -7.37 -3.33
N THR A 294 -30.56 -6.38 -2.44
CA THR A 294 -31.28 -5.13 -2.69
C THR A 294 -30.46 -4.22 -3.62
N LEU A 295 -31.08 -3.18 -4.18
CA LEU A 295 -30.37 -2.14 -4.95
C LEU A 295 -31.07 -0.79 -4.77
N GLU A 296 -30.58 0.05 -3.85
CA GLU A 296 -31.19 1.35 -3.50
C GLU A 296 -30.32 2.57 -3.81
N ARG A 297 -30.96 3.73 -3.97
CA ARG A 297 -30.26 5.03 -4.12
C ARG A 297 -30.07 5.68 -2.75
N LEU A 298 -28.86 6.13 -2.47
CA LEU A 298 -28.55 6.93 -1.28
C LEU A 298 -28.56 8.43 -1.61
N SER A 299 -28.76 9.26 -0.58
CA SER A 299 -28.42 10.70 -0.67
C SER A 299 -26.91 10.85 -0.85
N PRO A 300 -26.42 11.85 -1.62
CA PRO A 300 -25.09 12.41 -1.40
C PRO A 300 -24.90 12.81 0.08
#